data_AF-A0A6X7PQX3-F1
#
_entry.id   AF-A0A6X7PQX3-F1
#
_cell.length_a   1.000
_cell.length_b   1.000
_cell.length_c   1.000
_cell.angle_alpha   90.00
_cell.angle_beta   90.00
_cell.angle_gamma   90.00
#
_symmetry.space_group_name_H-M   'P 1'
#
loop_
_entity.id
_entity.type
_entity.pdbx_description
1 polymer ?
#
loop_
_entity_poly.entity_id
_entity_poly.type
_entity_poly.pdbx_seq_one_letter_code
_entity_poly.pdbx_strand_id
1 'polypeptide(L)'
;DINSKITMHDQCRLGKWYYGFEGQQFSNYYSFRSLEAPHKEVHTAGHSALNYFAAGDMNAMSQELDRMERSSNEVVNQLEMLAVDLLKETTL
;
A
#
# COMPACT_ATOMS: atom_id res chain seq x y z
N ASP A 1 -21.01 -11.08 4.72
CA ASP A 1 -20.63 -10.73 3.35
C ASP A 1 -19.10 -10.63 3.29
N ILE A 2 -18.44 -11.64 2.73
CA ILE A 2 -16.96 -11.72 2.68
C ILE A 2 -16.38 -10.72 1.67
N ASN A 3 -17.22 -10.17 0.77
CA ASN A 3 -16.83 -9.20 -0.24
C ASN A 3 -16.63 -7.77 0.29
N SER A 4 -16.95 -7.49 1.56
CA SER A 4 -17.19 -6.11 2.03
C SER A 4 -16.01 -5.40 2.72
N LYS A 5 -14.81 -5.98 2.85
CA LYS A 5 -13.79 -5.39 3.75
C LYS A 5 -12.37 -5.21 3.24
N ILE A 6 -12.15 -5.15 1.94
CA ILE A 6 -10.97 -4.43 1.45
C ILE A 6 -11.42 -2.99 1.19
N THR A 7 -11.01 -2.10 2.10
CA THR A 7 -11.24 -0.67 1.92
C THR A 7 -10.48 -0.19 0.68
N MET A 8 -10.96 0.86 0.02
CA MET A 8 -10.20 1.49 -1.05
C MET A 8 -8.89 2.05 -0.46
N HIS A 9 -7.83 2.08 -1.27
CA HIS A 9 -6.51 2.53 -0.82
C HIS A 9 -6.56 3.93 -0.17
N ASP A 10 -7.34 4.86 -0.71
CA ASP A 10 -7.56 6.22 -0.19
C ASP A 10 -8.40 6.27 1.11
N GLN A 11 -9.16 5.23 1.43
CA GLN A 11 -10.00 5.13 2.62
C GLN A 11 -9.33 4.39 3.78
N CYS A 12 -8.22 3.70 3.52
CA CYS A 12 -7.45 3.01 4.56
C CYS A 12 -6.69 4.03 5.45
N ARG A 13 -6.16 3.59 6.59
CA ARG A 13 -5.41 4.47 7.51
C ARG A 13 -4.22 5.13 6.81
N LEU A 14 -3.46 4.35 6.03
CA LEU A 14 -2.30 4.84 5.30
C LEU A 14 -2.73 5.82 4.19
N GLY A 15 -3.78 5.54 3.43
CA GLY A 15 -4.31 6.45 2.42
C GLY A 15 -4.80 7.77 2.98
N LYS A 16 -5.54 7.73 4.10
CA LYS A 16 -5.98 8.94 4.80
C LYS A 16 -4.82 9.82 5.23
N TRP A 17 -3.72 9.21 5.69
CA TRP A 17 -2.49 9.94 6.00
C TRP A 17 -1.81 10.45 4.72
N TYR A 18 -1.58 9.59 3.73
CA TYR A 18 -0.88 9.89 2.48
C TYR A 18 -1.54 11.06 1.71
N TYR A 19 -2.85 11.02 1.51
CA TYR A 19 -3.58 12.08 0.82
C TYR A 19 -3.98 13.24 1.74
N GLY A 20 -3.94 13.03 3.06
CA GLY A 20 -4.29 14.03 4.07
C GLY A 20 -3.19 15.06 4.30
N PHE A 21 -3.57 16.16 4.95
CA PHE A 21 -2.67 17.28 5.21
C PHE A 21 -1.36 16.85 5.90
N GLU A 22 -1.44 15.97 6.90
CA GLU A 22 -0.29 15.48 7.67
C GLU A 22 0.74 14.76 6.79
N GLY A 23 0.30 13.84 5.91
CA GLY A 23 1.21 13.14 5.01
C GLY A 23 1.73 14.04 3.90
N GLN A 24 0.90 14.95 3.39
CA GLN A 24 1.30 15.86 2.30
C GLN A 24 2.45 16.81 2.68
N GLN A 25 2.75 16.99 3.97
CA GLN A 25 3.96 17.71 4.42
C GLN A 25 5.25 17.02 3.93
N PHE A 26 5.20 15.71 3.64
CA PHE A 26 6.33 14.91 3.16
C PHE A 26 6.35 14.74 1.64
N SER A 27 5.50 15.44 0.89
CA SER A 27 5.38 15.31 -0.57
C SER A 27 6.68 15.61 -1.34
N ASN A 28 7.64 16.30 -0.73
CA ASN A 28 8.95 16.60 -1.31
C ASN A 28 9.91 15.39 -1.30
N TYR A 29 9.70 14.39 -0.43
CA TYR A 29 10.55 13.19 -0.39
C TYR A 29 10.15 12.20 -1.49
N TYR A 30 11.16 11.69 -2.21
CA TYR A 30 10.93 10.68 -3.24
C TYR A 30 10.36 9.38 -2.65
N SER A 31 10.86 8.96 -1.49
CA SER A 31 10.39 7.81 -0.71
C SER A 31 8.89 7.93 -0.38
N PHE A 32 8.44 9.12 0.04
CA PHE A 32 7.01 9.39 0.26
C PHE A 32 6.20 9.22 -1.03
N ARG A 33 6.58 9.88 -2.13
CA ARG A 33 5.83 9.76 -3.40
C ARG A 33 5.76 8.32 -3.91
N SER A 34 6.82 7.55 -3.67
CA SER A 34 6.94 6.15 -4.10
C SER A 34 6.03 5.18 -3.33
N LEU A 35 5.38 5.61 -2.24
CA LEU A 35 4.38 4.82 -1.51
C LEU A 35 3.12 4.54 -2.33
N GLU A 36 2.72 5.45 -3.24
CA GLU A 36 1.37 5.42 -3.83
C GLU A 36 1.12 4.16 -4.67
N ALA A 37 2.07 3.82 -5.54
CA ALA A 37 1.96 2.68 -6.44
C ALA A 37 1.86 1.34 -5.67
N PRO A 38 2.81 0.96 -4.79
CA PRO A 38 2.72 -0.29 -4.05
C PRO A 38 1.51 -0.30 -3.10
N HIS A 39 1.11 0.84 -2.53
CA HIS A 39 -0.09 0.93 -1.70
C HIS A 39 -1.38 0.65 -2.49
N LYS A 40 -1.57 1.28 -3.67
CA LYS A 40 -2.69 0.97 -4.57
C LYS A 40 -2.72 -0.50 -4.97
N GLU A 41 -1.54 -1.08 -5.15
CA GLU A 41 -1.38 -2.47 -5.58
C GLU A 41 -1.79 -3.47 -4.48
N VAL A 42 -1.43 -3.23 -3.21
CA VAL A 42 -1.92 -4.07 -2.08
C VAL A 42 -3.44 -4.20 -2.12
N HIS A 43 -4.14 -3.09 -2.27
CA HIS A 43 -5.60 -3.08 -2.31
C HIS A 43 -6.15 -3.73 -3.58
N THR A 44 -5.55 -3.45 -4.75
CA THR A 44 -6.01 -4.02 -6.04
C THR A 44 -5.85 -5.53 -6.09
N ALA A 45 -4.70 -6.03 -5.66
CA ALA A 45 -4.41 -7.46 -5.60
C ALA A 45 -5.31 -8.17 -4.58
N GLY A 46 -5.52 -7.58 -3.40
CA GLY A 46 -6.45 -8.13 -2.41
C GLY A 46 -7.88 -8.27 -2.94
N HIS A 47 -8.41 -7.25 -3.63
CA HIS A 47 -9.76 -7.34 -4.25
C HIS A 47 -9.81 -8.43 -5.32
N SER A 48 -8.76 -8.54 -6.14
CA SER A 48 -8.66 -9.55 -7.18
C SER A 48 -8.61 -10.97 -6.59
N ALA A 49 -7.86 -11.16 -5.49
CA ALA A 49 -7.81 -12.43 -4.76
C ALA A 49 -9.21 -12.86 -4.27
N LEU A 50 -10.00 -11.93 -3.71
CA LEU A 50 -11.38 -12.23 -3.29
C LEU A 50 -12.28 -12.61 -4.47
N ASN A 51 -12.14 -11.94 -5.61
CA ASN A 51 -12.90 -12.25 -6.82
C ASN A 51 -12.56 -13.67 -7.35
N TYR A 52 -11.27 -14.02 -7.40
CA TYR A 52 -10.85 -15.36 -7.83
C TYR A 52 -11.27 -16.45 -6.84
N PHE A 53 -11.21 -16.17 -5.54
CA PHE A 53 -11.75 -17.07 -4.52
C PHE A 53 -13.24 -17.33 -4.71
N ALA A 54 -14.03 -16.28 -4.95
CA ALA A 54 -15.46 -16.40 -5.22
C ALA A 54 -15.77 -17.17 -6.52
N ALA A 55 -14.88 -17.10 -7.52
CA ALA A 55 -14.97 -17.85 -8.76
C ALA A 55 -14.45 -19.30 -8.66
N GLY A 56 -13.86 -19.70 -7.53
CA GLY A 56 -13.25 -21.02 -7.34
C GLY A 56 -11.88 -21.19 -8.01
N ASP A 57 -11.27 -20.13 -8.53
CA ASP A 57 -9.95 -20.16 -9.13
C ASP A 57 -8.86 -19.95 -8.08
N MET A 58 -8.50 -21.03 -7.40
CA MET A 58 -7.52 -21.01 -6.31
C MET A 58 -6.10 -20.66 -6.78
N ASN A 59 -5.75 -20.96 -8.04
CA ASN A 59 -4.43 -20.65 -8.59
C ASN A 59 -4.28 -19.15 -8.83
N ALA A 60 -5.29 -18.53 -9.45
CA ALA A 60 -5.28 -17.08 -9.66
C ALA A 60 -5.38 -16.32 -8.33
N MET A 61 -6.19 -16.80 -7.39
CA MET A 61 -6.24 -16.26 -6.02
C MET A 61 -4.85 -16.25 -5.37
N SER A 62 -4.10 -17.36 -5.42
CA SER A 62 -2.75 -17.44 -4.85
C SER A 62 -1.79 -16.42 -5.49
N GLN A 63 -1.85 -16.25 -6.82
CA GLN A 63 -0.98 -15.29 -7.52
C GLN A 63 -1.27 -13.84 -7.09
N GLU A 64 -2.53 -13.50 -6.86
CA GLU A 64 -2.90 -12.18 -6.36
C GLU A 64 -2.47 -11.98 -4.89
N LEU A 65 -2.49 -13.03 -4.07
CA LEU A 65 -1.94 -12.96 -2.71
C LEU A 65 -0.42 -12.72 -2.72
N ASP A 66 0.33 -13.42 -3.57
CA ASP A 66 1.78 -13.20 -3.73
C ASP A 66 2.08 -11.78 -4.24
N ARG A 67 1.25 -11.25 -5.14
CA ARG A 67 1.34 -9.86 -5.61
C ARG A 67 1.08 -8.88 -4.47
N MET A 68 0.02 -9.11 -3.67
CA MET A 68 -0.29 -8.30 -2.50
C MET A 68 0.86 -8.29 -1.49
N GLU A 69 1.47 -9.44 -1.21
CA GLU A 69 2.60 -9.56 -0.29
C GLU A 69 3.83 -8.77 -0.78
N ARG A 70 4.22 -8.94 -2.07
CA ARG A 70 5.33 -8.17 -2.65
C ARG A 70 5.10 -6.66 -2.56
N SER A 71 3.89 -6.21 -2.85
CA SER A 71 3.53 -4.79 -2.73
C SER A 71 3.51 -4.31 -1.28
N SER A 72 3.09 -5.15 -0.33
CA SER A 72 3.15 -4.83 1.10
C SER A 72 4.59 -4.62 1.56
N ASN A 73 5.51 -5.50 1.14
CA ASN A 73 6.93 -5.34 1.44
C ASN A 73 7.49 -4.03 0.86
N GLU A 74 7.08 -3.67 -0.36
CA GLU A 74 7.49 -2.41 -0.96
C GLU A 74 6.93 -1.18 -0.22
N VAL A 75 5.69 -1.22 0.28
CA VAL A 75 5.16 -0.15 1.15
C VAL A 75 6.04 0.02 2.39
N VAL A 76 6.41 -1.08 3.06
CA VAL A 76 7.27 -1.03 4.26
C VAL A 76 8.63 -0.45 3.92
N ASN A 77 9.26 -0.91 2.83
CA ASN A 77 10.55 -0.39 2.38
C ASN A 77 10.51 1.14 2.16
N GLN A 78 9.47 1.65 1.50
CA GLN A 78 9.35 3.08 1.25
C GLN A 78 9.10 3.89 2.53
N LEU A 79 8.38 3.34 3.51
CA LEU A 79 8.22 3.97 4.83
C LEU A 79 9.54 4.02 5.60
N GLU A 80 10.35 2.95 5.54
CA GLU A 80 11.68 2.92 6.15
C GLU A 80 12.62 3.95 5.49
N MET A 81 12.60 4.04 4.16
CA MET A 81 13.38 5.04 3.42
C MET A 81 12.96 6.47 3.78
N LEU A 82 11.66 6.73 3.91
CA LEU A 82 11.16 8.03 4.37
C LEU A 82 11.64 8.35 5.79
N ALA A 83 11.61 7.38 6.70
CA ALA A 83 12.12 7.57 8.06
C ALA A 83 13.63 7.91 8.05
N VAL A 84 14.41 7.24 7.21
CA VAL A 84 15.85 7.52 7.05
C VAL A 84 16.09 8.92 6.48
N ASP A 85 15.32 9.35 5.48
CA ASP A 85 15.44 10.69 4.88
C ASP A 85 15.19 11.78 5.93
N LEU A 86 14.15 11.62 6.78
CA LEU A 86 13.80 12.55 7.84
C LEU A 86 14.87 12.65 8.94
N LEU A 87 15.49 11.52 9.30
CA LEU A 87 16.55 11.49 10.31
C LEU A 87 17.81 12.21 9.83
N LYS A 88 18.13 12.14 8.54
CA LYS A 88 19.28 12.83 7.95
C LYS A 88 19.10 14.35 7.94
N GLU A 89 17.89 14.85 7.71
CA GLU A 89 17.62 16.29 7.74
C GLU A 89 17.63 16.87 9.15
N THR A 90 17.25 16.08 10.16
CA THR A 90 17.23 16.54 11.57
C THR A 90 18.61 16.54 12.23
N THR A 91 19.60 15.88 11.63
CA THR A 91 20.98 15.79 12.13
C THR A 91 21.93 16.80 11.51
N LEU A 92 21.42 17.69 10.65
CA LEU A 92 22.10 18.87 10.09
C LEU A 92 21.66 20.14 10.81
#